data_AF-A0A933GCG5-F1
#
_entry.id   AF-A0A933GCG5-F1
#
_cell.length_a   1.000
_cell.length_b   1.000
_cell.length_c   1.000
_cell.angle_alpha   90.00
_cell.angle_beta   90.00
_cell.angle_gamma   90.00
#
_symmetry.space_group_name_H-M   'P 1'
#
loop_
_entity.id
_entity.type
_entity.pdbx_description
1 polymer ?
#
loop_
_entity_poly.entity_id
_entity_poly.type
_entity_poly.pdbx_seq_one_letter_code
_entity_poly.pdbx_strand_id
1 'polypeptide(L)'
;MRSIYTVGHSTRSAEDLIALLQESSVEAVADVRRWPVSSRSPHFTRAPLETALARAGIAYRYLGAALGGYREGGYAAHLETAEFAGGVATLEELASRHRVAVL
;
A
#
# COMPACT_ATOMS: atom_id res chain seq x y z
N MET A 1 11.50 17.21 -3.16
CA MET A 1 10.90 16.31 -2.14
C MET A 1 10.01 15.32 -2.85
N ARG A 2 10.07 14.03 -2.47
CA ARG A 2 9.10 13.01 -2.92
C ARG A 2 7.94 13.05 -1.92
N SER A 3 6.71 13.22 -2.39
CA SER A 3 5.52 13.22 -1.53
C SER A 3 4.89 11.85 -1.57
N ILE A 4 4.67 11.27 -0.38
CA ILE A 4 3.95 10.00 -0.22
C ILE A 4 2.69 10.32 0.58
N TYR A 5 1.55 9.94 0.02
CA TYR A 5 0.26 10.08 0.68
C TYR A 5 -0.03 8.83 1.51
N THR A 6 -0.93 8.95 2.47
CA THR A 6 -1.50 7.80 3.19
C THR A 6 -2.98 7.71 2.89
N VAL A 7 -3.49 6.50 2.80
CA VAL A 7 -4.91 6.25 2.61
C VAL A 7 -5.35 5.12 3.51
N GLY A 8 -6.48 5.30 4.18
CA GLY A 8 -7.15 4.26 4.96
C GLY A 8 -8.45 3.88 4.29
N HIS A 9 -8.83 2.60 4.40
CA HIS A 9 -10.04 2.11 3.75
C HIS A 9 -11.27 2.02 4.66
N SER A 10 -11.12 1.96 6.00
CA SER A 10 -12.23 1.89 6.97
C SER A 10 -13.37 0.97 6.48
N THR A 11 -14.62 1.44 6.50
CA THR A 11 -15.83 0.80 5.96
C THR A 11 -16.17 1.23 4.53
N ARG A 12 -15.23 1.85 3.79
CA ARG A 12 -15.47 2.32 2.41
C ARG A 12 -15.73 1.13 1.47
N SER A 13 -16.48 1.41 0.40
CA SER A 13 -16.51 0.52 -0.76
C SER A 13 -15.17 0.58 -1.53
N ALA A 14 -14.96 -0.35 -2.47
CA ALA A 14 -13.78 -0.29 -3.34
C ALA A 14 -13.84 0.94 -4.25
N GLU A 15 -15.04 1.26 -4.71
CA GLU A 15 -15.37 2.39 -5.57
C GLU A 15 -15.05 3.72 -4.89
N ASP A 16 -15.44 3.88 -3.61
CA ASP A 16 -15.12 5.08 -2.83
C ASP A 16 -13.61 5.25 -2.63
N LEU A 17 -12.88 4.15 -2.42
CA LEU A 17 -11.42 4.20 -2.31
C LEU A 17 -10.81 4.64 -3.65
N ILE A 18 -11.26 4.05 -4.76
CA ILE A 18 -10.75 4.38 -6.09
C ILE A 18 -11.04 5.84 -6.44
N ALA A 19 -12.26 6.33 -6.17
CA ALA A 19 -12.62 7.72 -6.40
C ALA A 19 -11.70 8.68 -5.64
N LEU A 20 -11.46 8.41 -4.34
CA LEU A 20 -10.55 9.22 -3.52
C LEU A 20 -9.11 9.22 -4.07
N LEU A 21 -8.62 8.06 -4.52
CA LEU A 21 -7.31 7.94 -5.13
C LEU A 21 -7.23 8.77 -6.43
N GLN A 22 -8.25 8.70 -7.28
CA GLN A 22 -8.31 9.46 -8.54
C GLN A 22 -8.43 10.97 -8.31
N GLU A 23 -9.24 11.42 -7.36
CA GLU A 23 -9.34 12.82 -6.96
C GLU A 23 -8.00 13.36 -6.47
N SER A 24 -7.24 12.52 -5.76
CA SER A 24 -5.88 12.83 -5.31
C SER A 24 -4.82 12.60 -6.40
N SER A 25 -5.25 12.22 -7.61
CA SER A 25 -4.41 11.84 -8.75
C SER A 25 -3.40 10.73 -8.43
N VAL A 26 -3.65 9.87 -7.45
CA VAL A 26 -2.73 8.77 -7.12
C VAL A 26 -2.61 7.81 -8.30
N GLU A 27 -1.38 7.50 -8.68
CA GLU A 27 -1.05 6.64 -9.82
C GLU A 27 -0.62 5.24 -9.36
N ALA A 28 -0.20 5.11 -8.11
CA ALA A 28 0.20 3.83 -7.53
C ALA A 28 -0.15 3.72 -6.03
N VAL A 29 -0.59 2.54 -5.62
CA VAL A 29 -0.81 2.18 -4.21
C VAL A 29 0.28 1.23 -3.75
N ALA A 30 0.96 1.59 -2.67
CA ALA A 30 1.89 0.74 -1.95
C ALA A 30 1.20 0.14 -0.73
N ASP A 31 0.86 -1.14 -0.78
CA ASP A 31 0.19 -1.85 0.33
C ASP A 31 1.23 -2.38 1.31
N VAL A 32 1.33 -1.75 2.48
CA VAL A 32 2.28 -2.09 3.55
C VAL A 32 1.66 -2.99 4.61
N ARG A 33 0.39 -3.39 4.45
CA ARG A 33 -0.29 -4.27 5.40
C ARG A 33 0.35 -5.65 5.35
N ARG A 34 0.77 -6.19 6.49
CA ARG A 34 1.42 -7.52 6.52
C ARG A 34 0.52 -8.64 6.00
N TRP A 35 -0.77 -8.55 6.29
CA TRP A 35 -1.77 -9.52 5.87
C TRP A 35 -2.95 -8.80 5.23
N PRO A 36 -2.89 -8.54 3.91
CA PRO A 36 -3.97 -7.89 3.17
C PRO A 36 -5.08 -8.92 2.86
N VAL A 37 -5.69 -9.47 3.91
CA VAL A 37 -6.80 -10.44 3.83
C VAL A 37 -7.88 -10.04 4.83
N SER A 38 -9.14 -10.08 4.40
CA SER A 38 -10.27 -9.76 5.28
C SER A 38 -11.55 -10.46 4.79
N SER A 39 -12.21 -11.20 5.69
CA SER A 39 -13.54 -11.75 5.42
C SER A 39 -14.66 -10.70 5.54
N ARG A 40 -14.44 -9.66 6.35
CA ARG A 40 -15.40 -8.55 6.55
C ARG A 40 -15.36 -7.53 5.41
N SER A 41 -14.22 -7.42 4.74
CA SER A 41 -14.05 -6.53 3.58
C SER A 41 -13.29 -7.26 2.47
N PRO A 42 -13.95 -8.22 1.79
CA PRO A 42 -13.31 -9.06 0.78
C PRO A 42 -12.67 -8.26 -0.35
N HIS A 43 -13.23 -7.09 -0.68
CA HIS A 43 -12.71 -6.16 -1.68
C HIS A 43 -11.35 -5.52 -1.33
N PHE A 44 -10.96 -5.49 -0.05
CA PHE A 44 -9.63 -5.05 0.38
C PHE A 44 -8.66 -6.21 0.63
N THR A 45 -9.06 -7.44 0.28
CA THR A 45 -8.11 -8.53 0.11
C THR A 45 -7.24 -8.25 -1.12
N ARG A 46 -5.97 -8.64 -1.07
CA ARG A 46 -4.97 -8.30 -2.10
C ARG A 46 -5.43 -8.50 -3.54
N ALA A 47 -5.87 -9.71 -3.91
CA ALA A 47 -6.19 -10.02 -5.30
C ALA A 47 -7.40 -9.21 -5.84
N PRO A 48 -8.53 -9.10 -5.12
CA PRO A 48 -9.62 -8.19 -5.50
C PRO A 48 -9.19 -6.73 -5.60
N LEU A 49 -8.40 -6.24 -4.64
CA LEU A 49 -7.95 -4.86 -4.61
C LEU A 49 -7.03 -4.54 -5.80
N GLU A 50 -6.03 -5.40 -6.05
CA GLU A 50 -5.12 -5.28 -7.19
C GLU A 50 -5.89 -5.25 -8.52
N THR A 51 -6.91 -6.10 -8.66
CA THR A 51 -7.78 -6.13 -9.85
C THR A 51 -8.56 -4.82 -10.00
N ALA A 52 -9.13 -4.30 -8.91
CA ALA A 52 -9.94 -3.08 -8.93
C ALA A 52 -9.08 -1.84 -9.26
N LEU A 53 -7.89 -1.74 -8.67
CA LEU A 53 -6.93 -0.66 -8.95
C LEU A 53 -6.43 -0.73 -10.40
N ALA A 54 -6.08 -1.91 -10.90
CA ALA A 54 -5.65 -2.09 -12.28
C ALA A 54 -6.72 -1.64 -13.29
N ARG A 55 -7.99 -1.96 -13.05
CA ARG A 55 -9.12 -1.47 -13.87
C ARG A 55 -9.28 0.04 -13.86
N ALA A 56 -8.88 0.70 -12.77
CA ALA A 56 -8.87 2.14 -12.64
C ALA A 56 -7.58 2.82 -13.16
N GLY A 57 -6.64 2.05 -13.71
CA GLY A 57 -5.34 2.56 -14.18
C GLY A 57 -4.35 2.88 -13.06
N ILE A 58 -4.58 2.38 -11.84
CA ILE A 58 -3.73 2.62 -10.67
C ILE A 58 -2.86 1.38 -10.44
N ALA A 59 -1.55 1.57 -10.41
CA ALA A 59 -0.63 0.48 -10.13
C ALA A 59 -0.75 0.01 -8.67
N TYR A 60 -0.56 -1.28 -8.43
CA TYR A 60 -0.54 -1.85 -7.09
C TYR A 60 0.82 -2.48 -6.82
N ARG A 61 1.41 -2.17 -5.65
CA ARG A 61 2.66 -2.76 -5.18
C ARG A 61 2.50 -3.25 -3.76
N TYR A 62 2.61 -4.56 -3.57
CA TYR A 62 2.63 -5.14 -2.24
C TYR A 62 4.02 -5.01 -1.60
N LEU A 63 4.11 -4.24 -0.51
CA LEU A 63 5.32 -4.05 0.29
C LEU A 63 5.16 -4.55 1.73
N GLY A 64 4.02 -5.11 2.11
CA GLY A 64 3.77 -5.64 3.45
C GLY A 64 4.73 -6.75 3.89
N ALA A 65 5.38 -7.42 2.94
CA ALA A 65 6.47 -8.35 3.22
C ALA A 65 7.63 -7.65 3.95
N ALA A 66 8.05 -6.47 3.50
CA ALA A 66 9.19 -5.72 4.04
C ALA A 66 8.80 -4.60 5.02
N LEU A 67 7.65 -3.97 4.81
CA LEU A 67 7.20 -2.79 5.56
C LEU A 67 6.03 -3.07 6.52
N GLY A 68 5.49 -4.29 6.50
CA GLY A 68 4.41 -4.68 7.40
C GLY A 68 4.85 -4.91 8.84
N GLY A 69 3.91 -4.70 9.77
CA GLY A 69 4.09 -4.90 11.21
C GLY A 69 4.20 -6.37 11.64
N TYR A 70 3.82 -6.67 12.89
CA TYR A 70 3.82 -8.03 13.49
C TYR A 70 5.16 -8.78 13.45
N ARG A 71 6.28 -8.10 13.66
CA ARG A 71 7.60 -8.72 13.53
C ARG A 71 8.01 -9.51 14.77
N GLU A 72 8.70 -10.63 14.54
CA GLU A 72 9.40 -11.34 15.61
C GLU A 72 10.52 -10.43 16.14
N GLY A 73 10.70 -10.37 17.46
CA GLY A 73 11.62 -9.41 18.09
C GLY A 73 11.12 -7.96 18.12
N GLY A 74 9.91 -7.69 17.63
CA GLY A 74 9.28 -6.37 17.66
C GLY A 74 9.59 -5.51 16.43
N TYR A 75 8.72 -4.53 16.18
CA TYR A 75 8.83 -3.69 14.98
C TYR A 75 10.08 -2.80 14.99
N ALA A 76 10.50 -2.31 16.17
CA ALA A 76 11.71 -1.50 16.30
C ALA A 76 12.97 -2.22 15.81
N ALA A 77 13.15 -3.49 16.18
CA ALA A 77 14.27 -4.30 15.70
C ALA A 77 14.19 -4.53 14.18
N HIS A 78 12.97 -4.67 13.63
CA HIS A 78 12.77 -4.82 12.19
C HIS A 78 13.18 -3.57 11.40
N LEU A 79 12.98 -2.36 11.95
CA LEU A 79 13.38 -1.10 11.30
C LEU A 79 14.89 -1.03 10.99
N GLU A 80 15.70 -1.78 11.75
CA GLU A 80 17.17 -1.82 11.59
C GLU A 80 17.63 -2.87 10.56
N THR A 81 16.71 -3.64 9.97
CA THR A 81 17.05 -4.71 9.04
C THR A 81 17.26 -4.21 7.61
N ALA A 82 18.09 -4.93 6.85
CA ALA A 82 18.26 -4.70 5.42
C ALA A 82 16.95 -4.92 4.63
N GLU A 83 16.07 -5.79 5.12
CA GLU A 83 14.74 -6.02 4.54
C GLU A 83 13.89 -4.77 4.60
N PHE A 84 13.81 -4.13 5.77
CA PHE A 84 13.08 -2.87 5.94
C PHE A 84 13.67 -1.75 5.08
N ALA A 85 15.00 -1.59 5.10
CA ALA A 85 15.69 -0.60 4.29
C ALA A 85 15.42 -0.79 2.78
N GLY A 86 15.44 -2.05 2.30
CA GLY A 86 15.09 -2.38 0.91
C GLY A 86 13.63 -2.08 0.56
N GLY A 87 12.71 -2.30 1.51
CA GLY A 87 11.31 -1.92 1.38
C GLY A 87 11.13 -0.40 1.22
N VAL A 88 11.82 0.39 2.04
CA VAL A 88 11.80 1.86 1.96
C VAL A 88 12.39 2.32 0.63
N ALA A 89 13.53 1.77 0.20
CA ALA A 89 14.12 2.11 -1.09
C ALA A 89 13.17 1.81 -2.27
N THR A 90 12.45 0.69 -2.22
CA THR A 90 11.43 0.34 -3.23
C THR A 90 10.27 1.34 -3.23
N LEU A 91 9.80 1.75 -2.05
CA LEU A 91 8.75 2.76 -1.91
C LEU A 91 9.20 4.13 -2.44
N GLU A 92 10.43 4.54 -2.14
CA GLU A 92 11.01 5.78 -2.62
C GLU A 92 11.23 5.77 -4.14
N GLU A 93 11.66 4.65 -4.71
CA GLU A 93 11.76 4.49 -6.17
C GLU A 93 10.39 4.63 -6.82
N LEU A 94 9.37 3.98 -6.27
CA LEU A 94 8.00 4.10 -6.75
C LEU A 94 7.51 5.55 -6.69
N ALA A 95 7.73 6.23 -5.56
CA ALA A 95 7.38 7.63 -5.35
C ALA A 95 8.22 8.63 -6.19
N SER A 96 9.31 8.17 -6.80
CA SER A 96 10.10 8.98 -7.74
C SER A 96 9.50 9.03 -9.14
N ARG A 97 8.66 8.06 -9.49
CA ARG A 97 8.05 7.91 -10.83
C ARG A 97 6.54 8.17 -10.83
N HIS A 98 5.91 8.05 -9.67
CA HIS A 98 4.46 8.09 -9.52
C HIS A 98 4.05 8.90 -8.30
N ARG A 99 2.84 9.45 -8.35
CA ARG A 99 2.13 9.92 -7.16
C ARG A 99 1.64 8.70 -6.37
N VAL A 100 2.25 8.43 -5.21
CA VAL A 100 2.02 7.19 -4.44
C VAL A 100 1.18 7.43 -3.19
N ALA A 101 0.22 6.54 -2.94
CA ALA A 101 -0.42 6.41 -1.62
C ALA A 101 -0.02 5.09 -0.95
N VAL A 102 0.29 5.15 0.34
CA VAL A 102 0.51 3.97 1.19
C VAL A 102 -0.83 3.55 1.81
N LEU A 103 -1.14 2.26 1.69
CA LEU A 103 -2.32 1.59 2.24
C LEU A 103 -1.94 0.57 3.32
#